data_AF-A0A428RMS7-F1
#
_entry.id   AF-A0A428RMS7-F1
#
_cell.length_a   1.000
_cell.length_b   1.000
_cell.length_c   1.000
_cell.angle_alpha   90.00
_cell.angle_beta   90.00
_cell.angle_gamma   90.00
#
_symmetry.space_group_name_H-M   'P 1'
#
loop_
_entity.id
_entity.type
_entity.pdbx_description
1 polymer ?
#
loop_
_entity_poly.entity_id
_entity_poly.type
_entity_poly.pdbx_seq_one_letter_code
_entity_poly.pdbx_strand_id
1 'polypeptide(L)'
;MWRTKVRGYEKARNAEEPYANRSVDLLVAESGERLGVDTYSVSPPLVFGIGVGFFKALSAGQLPMLMHSALASGHSQYVGEGTGRWSHVHVQDLAALYEVILAKALIGEISRDQRIFFAETGRSSFLDVAQSIGKVGHELGVLESAEPASVSLEQIARQVFQGQVQWAEMVLASEALVSADLAREIGWKPVKTENDWEATFLHEFKLVIQATTQKDSK
;
A
#
# COMPACT_ATOMS: atom_id res chain seq x y z
N MET A 1 6.23 -10.37 -23.24
CA MET A 1 7.26 -9.50 -23.84
C MET A 1 7.67 -8.33 -22.93
N TRP A 2 6.79 -7.76 -22.09
CA TRP A 2 7.11 -6.61 -21.22
C TRP A 2 7.75 -6.95 -19.85
N ARG A 3 7.63 -8.19 -19.37
CA ARG A 3 8.11 -8.61 -18.04
C ARG A 3 9.61 -8.37 -17.80
N THR A 4 10.44 -8.40 -18.85
CA THR A 4 11.90 -8.30 -18.73
C THR A 4 12.44 -6.87 -18.95
N LYS A 5 11.59 -5.90 -19.32
CA LYS A 5 12.01 -4.51 -19.64
C LYS A 5 11.11 -3.47 -18.94
N VAL A 6 11.00 -3.56 -17.62
CA VAL A 6 10.11 -2.68 -16.81
C VAL A 6 10.36 -1.20 -17.10
N ARG A 7 11.62 -0.77 -17.23
CA ARG A 7 11.96 0.64 -17.52
C ARG A 7 11.38 1.10 -18.87
N GLY A 8 11.42 0.25 -19.89
CA GLY A 8 10.85 0.57 -21.20
C GLY A 8 9.34 0.67 -21.16
N TYR A 9 8.69 -0.24 -20.42
CA TYR A 9 7.25 -0.19 -20.17
C TYR A 9 6.83 1.08 -19.43
N GLU A 10 7.51 1.42 -18.32
CA GLU A 10 7.23 2.65 -17.58
C GLU A 10 7.43 3.90 -18.46
N LYS A 11 8.48 3.97 -19.28
CA LYS A 11 8.65 5.09 -20.23
C LYS A 11 7.47 5.23 -21.20
N ALA A 12 7.03 4.13 -21.80
CA ALA A 12 5.90 4.15 -22.72
C ALA A 12 4.61 4.61 -22.03
N ARG A 13 4.31 4.06 -20.85
CA ARG A 13 3.13 4.46 -20.07
C ARG A 13 3.19 5.92 -19.61
N ASN A 14 4.37 6.42 -19.22
CA ASN A 14 4.52 7.82 -18.82
C ASN A 14 4.38 8.80 -19.99
N ALA A 15 4.75 8.39 -21.20
CA ALA A 15 4.56 9.20 -22.40
C ALA A 15 3.08 9.30 -22.82
N GLU A 16 2.31 8.23 -22.58
CA GLU A 16 0.85 8.23 -22.79
C GLU A 16 0.11 9.03 -21.72
N GLU A 17 0.40 8.75 -20.44
CA GLU A 17 -0.24 9.38 -19.30
C GLU A 17 0.81 9.62 -18.20
N PRO A 18 1.30 10.87 -18.07
CA PRO A 18 2.26 11.22 -17.04
C PRO A 18 1.69 10.98 -15.64
N TYR A 19 2.41 10.18 -14.85
CA TYR A 19 2.09 9.97 -13.44
C TYR A 19 3.29 10.42 -12.62
N ALA A 20 3.06 11.23 -11.58
CA ALA A 20 4.14 11.89 -10.85
C ALA A 20 5.18 10.89 -10.28
N ASN A 21 4.73 9.81 -9.66
CA ASN A 21 5.63 8.81 -9.08
C ASN A 21 6.46 8.11 -10.17
N ARG A 22 5.80 7.68 -11.25
CA ARG A 22 6.48 7.08 -12.41
C ARG A 22 7.49 8.04 -13.05
N SER A 23 7.12 9.31 -13.18
CA SER A 23 7.98 10.33 -13.76
C SER A 23 9.23 10.55 -12.92
N VAL A 24 9.10 10.53 -11.59
CA VAL A 24 10.23 10.61 -10.65
C VAL A 24 11.11 9.37 -10.75
N ASP A 25 10.53 8.17 -10.76
CA ASP A 25 11.29 6.91 -10.90
C ASP A 25 12.14 6.89 -12.18
N LEU A 26 11.55 7.32 -13.30
CA LEU A 26 12.24 7.42 -14.58
C LEU A 26 13.35 8.48 -14.56
N LEU A 27 13.08 9.65 -13.97
CA LEU A 27 14.07 10.74 -13.83
C LEU A 27 15.27 10.31 -12.97
N VAL A 28 15.04 9.60 -11.87
CA VAL A 28 16.08 9.05 -11.00
C VAL A 28 16.91 8.01 -11.75
N ALA A 29 16.28 7.12 -12.50
CA ALA A 29 16.98 6.12 -13.32
C ALA A 29 17.85 6.78 -14.40
N GLU A 30 17.31 7.76 -15.13
CA GLU A 30 18.04 8.50 -16.17
C GLU A 30 19.17 9.37 -15.63
N SER A 31 18.94 10.03 -14.49
CA SER A 31 19.97 10.84 -13.84
C SER A 31 21.11 9.98 -13.30
N GLY A 32 20.79 8.84 -12.69
CA GLY A 32 21.78 7.86 -12.25
C GLY A 32 22.66 7.38 -13.40
N GLU A 33 22.05 6.97 -14.51
CA GLU A 33 22.78 6.56 -15.72
C GLU A 33 23.72 7.66 -16.25
N ARG A 34 23.21 8.89 -16.38
CA ARG A 34 24.01 10.04 -16.85
C ARG A 34 25.18 10.37 -15.93
N LEU A 35 25.03 10.15 -14.63
CA LEU A 35 26.03 10.48 -13.62
C LEU A 35 26.92 9.29 -13.23
N GLY A 36 26.70 8.10 -13.80
CA GLY A 36 27.42 6.89 -13.41
C GLY A 36 27.07 6.38 -12.01
N VAL A 37 25.89 6.72 -11.49
CA VAL A 37 25.38 6.29 -10.19
C VAL A 37 24.32 5.21 -10.38
N ASP A 38 24.49 4.08 -9.71
CA ASP A 38 23.50 3.02 -9.74
C ASP A 38 22.30 3.36 -8.85
N THR A 39 21.12 3.44 -9.46
CA THR A 39 19.86 3.75 -8.78
C THR A 39 18.89 2.57 -8.86
N TYR A 40 18.10 2.42 -7.80
CA TYR A 40 17.11 1.35 -7.64
C TYR A 40 15.84 1.99 -7.06
N SER A 41 14.69 1.79 -7.71
CA SER A 41 13.39 2.22 -7.18
C SER A 41 12.56 1.02 -6.76
N VAL A 42 11.80 1.18 -5.68
CA VAL A 42 10.87 0.20 -5.15
C VAL A 42 9.54 0.91 -4.97
N SER A 43 8.53 0.45 -5.70
CA SER A 43 7.18 1.01 -5.70
C SER A 43 6.23 0.00 -5.05
N PRO A 44 6.03 0.09 -3.72
CA PRO A 44 5.08 -0.77 -3.02
C PRO A 44 3.63 -0.32 -3.28
N PRO A 45 2.66 -1.24 -3.21
CA PRO A 45 1.24 -0.93 -3.23
C PRO A 45 0.77 -0.61 -1.79
N LEU A 46 -0.37 -1.15 -1.34
CA LEU A 46 -0.79 -1.03 0.06
C LEU A 46 0.20 -1.79 0.98
N VAL A 47 0.87 -1.06 1.87
CA VAL A 47 1.75 -1.65 2.89
C VAL A 47 0.97 -1.86 4.19
N PHE A 48 0.94 -3.08 4.70
CA PHE A 48 0.25 -3.45 5.93
C PHE A 48 1.17 -4.10 6.96
N GLY A 49 0.68 -4.25 8.19
CA GLY A 49 1.36 -4.96 9.25
C GLY A 49 2.09 -4.05 10.22
N ILE A 50 2.45 -4.62 11.38
CA ILE A 50 3.13 -3.91 12.45
C ILE A 50 4.64 -3.85 12.18
N GLY A 51 5.20 -2.64 12.22
CA GLY A 51 6.63 -2.41 12.15
C GLY A 51 7.34 -2.91 13.41
N VAL A 52 8.49 -3.57 13.22
CA VAL A 52 9.35 -4.09 14.31
C VAL A 52 10.67 -3.34 14.47
N GLY A 53 10.84 -2.25 13.72
CA GLY A 53 12.05 -1.43 13.74
C GLY A 53 12.05 -0.38 14.87
N PHE A 54 13.05 0.51 14.85
CA PHE A 54 13.23 1.57 15.86
C PHE A 54 12.17 2.69 15.83
N PHE A 55 11.32 2.73 14.81
CA PHE A 55 10.37 3.81 14.58
C PHE A 55 8.92 3.38 14.88
N LYS A 56 7.94 4.00 14.21
CA LYS A 56 6.52 3.75 14.43
C LYS A 56 6.17 2.29 14.12
N ALA A 57 5.54 1.63 15.09
CA ALA A 57 4.96 0.30 14.92
C ALA A 57 3.69 0.33 14.04
N LEU A 58 2.84 1.34 14.24
CA LEU A 58 1.67 1.60 13.41
C LEU A 58 2.02 2.57 12.28
N SER A 59 1.79 2.15 11.03
CA SER A 59 1.98 3.03 9.87
C SER A 59 0.91 4.14 9.86
N ALA A 60 1.18 5.26 9.18
CA ALA A 60 0.14 6.25 8.85
C ALA A 60 -0.49 5.93 7.48
N GLY A 61 -0.61 4.64 7.16
CA GLY A 61 -1.04 4.14 5.87
C GLY A 61 -2.56 4.06 5.71
N GLN A 62 -2.97 3.34 4.69
CA GLN A 62 -4.36 3.29 4.25
C GLN A 62 -5.29 2.53 5.22
N LEU A 63 -4.84 1.43 5.82
CA LEU A 63 -5.67 0.70 6.79
C LEU A 63 -5.91 1.51 8.08
N PRO A 64 -4.87 2.11 8.72
CA PRO A 64 -5.10 2.96 9.89
C PRO A 64 -5.98 4.16 9.58
N MET A 65 -5.82 4.80 8.41
CA MET A 65 -6.68 5.87 7.94
C MET A 65 -8.16 5.44 7.88
N LEU A 66 -8.45 4.27 7.30
CA LEU A 66 -9.82 3.74 7.23
C LEU A 66 -10.38 3.35 8.60
N MET A 67 -9.56 2.77 9.49
CA MET A 67 -9.95 2.44 10.86
C MET A 67 -10.28 3.71 11.67
N HIS A 68 -9.50 4.79 11.50
CA HIS A 68 -9.79 6.08 12.12
C HIS A 68 -11.14 6.65 11.61
N SER A 69 -11.38 6.57 10.30
CA SER A 69 -12.65 6.98 9.70
C SER A 69 -13.83 6.15 10.22
N ALA A 70 -13.63 4.85 10.43
CA ALA A 70 -14.64 3.96 10.97
C ALA A 70 -14.99 4.30 12.42
N LEU A 71 -13.98 4.57 13.27
CA LEU A 71 -14.22 5.05 14.65
C LEU A 71 -15.02 6.36 14.67
N ALA A 72 -14.66 7.30 13.80
CA ALA A 72 -15.35 8.58 13.72
C ALA A 72 -16.80 8.46 13.22
N SER A 73 -17.10 7.46 12.39
CA SER A 73 -18.43 7.23 11.80
C SER A 73 -19.28 6.21 12.58
N GLY A 74 -18.70 5.50 13.54
CA GLY A 74 -19.36 4.38 14.25
C GLY A 74 -19.46 3.09 13.43
N HIS A 75 -19.08 3.09 12.15
CA HIS A 75 -19.09 1.93 11.27
C HIS A 75 -18.05 2.08 10.15
N SER A 76 -17.61 0.96 9.57
CA SER A 76 -16.72 0.95 8.41
C SER A 76 -17.44 1.42 7.13
N GLN A 77 -16.69 1.95 6.16
CA GLN A 77 -17.23 2.55 4.93
C GLN A 77 -16.41 2.13 3.70
N TYR A 78 -17.08 2.03 2.55
CA TYR A 78 -16.46 1.83 1.23
C TYR A 78 -17.16 2.69 0.17
N VAL A 79 -16.50 2.94 -0.96
CA VAL A 79 -17.04 3.81 -2.01
C VAL A 79 -17.86 3.01 -3.03
N GLY A 80 -19.07 3.47 -3.34
CA GLY A 80 -19.90 2.91 -4.41
C GLY A 80 -20.14 1.41 -4.24
N GLU A 81 -19.75 0.61 -5.22
CA GLU A 81 -19.85 -0.87 -5.15
C GLU A 81 -18.67 -1.52 -4.41
N GLY A 82 -17.63 -0.76 -4.05
CA GLY A 82 -16.45 -1.27 -3.34
C GLY A 82 -15.54 -2.15 -4.21
N THR A 83 -15.69 -2.07 -5.53
CA THR A 83 -15.00 -2.92 -6.51
C THR A 83 -13.55 -2.52 -6.78
N GLY A 84 -13.13 -1.32 -6.34
CA GLY A 84 -11.72 -0.90 -6.37
C GLY A 84 -10.83 -1.89 -5.63
N ARG A 85 -9.67 -2.21 -6.22
CA ARG A 85 -8.79 -3.30 -5.77
C ARG A 85 -7.33 -2.90 -5.80
N TRP A 86 -6.66 -3.13 -4.70
CA TRP A 86 -5.24 -2.82 -4.56
C TRP A 86 -4.46 -4.08 -4.18
N SER A 87 -3.27 -4.23 -4.78
CA SER A 87 -2.28 -5.17 -4.27
C SER A 87 -1.85 -4.77 -2.86
N HIS A 88 -1.36 -5.72 -2.06
CA HIS A 88 -0.80 -5.44 -0.76
C HIS A 88 0.49 -6.23 -0.50
N VAL A 89 1.30 -5.71 0.42
CA VAL A 89 2.54 -6.33 0.91
C VAL A 89 2.73 -6.03 2.39
N HIS A 90 3.17 -7.03 3.15
CA HIS A 90 3.48 -6.83 4.56
C HIS A 90 4.78 -6.04 4.72
N VAL A 91 4.84 -5.11 5.68
CA VAL A 91 5.98 -4.20 5.91
C VAL A 91 7.32 -4.92 6.09
N GLN A 92 7.32 -6.08 6.76
CA GLN A 92 8.52 -6.90 6.93
C GLN A 92 8.98 -7.58 5.63
N ASP A 93 8.05 -8.03 4.78
CA ASP A 93 8.42 -8.63 3.48
C ASP A 93 8.94 -7.55 2.53
N LEU A 94 8.38 -6.34 2.60
CA LEU A 94 8.90 -5.19 1.88
C LEU A 94 10.32 -4.83 2.36
N ALA A 95 10.58 -4.84 3.66
CA ALA A 95 11.93 -4.62 4.19
C ALA A 95 12.92 -5.68 3.69
N ALA A 96 12.53 -6.96 3.67
CA ALA A 96 13.34 -8.04 3.13
C ALA A 96 13.64 -7.86 1.63
N LEU A 97 12.74 -7.25 0.85
CA LEU A 97 13.03 -6.91 -0.55
C LEU A 97 14.17 -5.89 -0.65
N TYR A 98 14.18 -4.85 0.18
CA TYR A 98 15.28 -3.87 0.19
C TYR A 98 16.63 -4.54 0.50
N GLU A 99 16.66 -5.49 1.44
CA GLU A 99 17.88 -6.25 1.75
C GLU A 99 18.37 -7.07 0.55
N VAL A 100 17.46 -7.77 -0.15
CA VAL A 100 17.80 -8.54 -1.34
C VAL A 100 18.31 -7.64 -2.46
N ILE A 101 17.64 -6.51 -2.73
CA ILE A 101 18.08 -5.54 -3.74
C ILE A 101 19.46 -5.01 -3.41
N LEU A 102 19.72 -4.63 -2.15
CA LEU A 102 21.01 -4.13 -1.71
C LEU A 102 22.11 -5.18 -1.91
N ALA A 103 21.88 -6.42 -1.46
CA ALA A 103 22.86 -7.50 -1.59
C ALA A 103 23.21 -7.77 -3.07
N LYS A 104 22.19 -7.84 -3.94
CA LYS A 104 22.37 -8.07 -5.38
C LYS A 104 23.00 -6.88 -6.10
N ALA A 105 22.70 -5.65 -5.67
CA ALA A 105 23.31 -4.43 -6.19
C ALA A 105 24.82 -4.39 -5.91
N LEU A 106 25.25 -4.76 -4.68
CA LEU A 106 26.66 -4.73 -4.27
C LEU A 106 27.55 -5.69 -5.07
N ILE A 107 26.99 -6.77 -5.61
CA ILE A 107 27.71 -7.75 -6.43
C ILE A 107 27.44 -7.58 -7.94
N GLY A 108 26.69 -6.55 -8.34
CA GLY A 108 26.45 -6.22 -9.75
C GLY A 108 25.51 -7.19 -10.49
N GLU A 109 24.63 -7.90 -9.77
CA GLU A 109 23.74 -8.93 -10.35
C GLU A 109 22.39 -8.40 -10.85
N ILE A 110 22.12 -7.09 -10.74
CA ILE A 110 20.89 -6.48 -11.24
C ILE A 110 21.16 -5.68 -12.50
N SER A 111 20.57 -6.14 -13.61
CA SER A 111 20.62 -5.44 -14.89
C SER A 111 20.01 -4.04 -14.79
N ARG A 112 20.57 -3.07 -15.52
CA ARG A 112 20.13 -1.65 -15.50
C ARG A 112 18.66 -1.46 -15.91
N ASP A 113 18.13 -2.33 -16.75
CA ASP A 113 16.74 -2.29 -17.22
C ASP A 113 15.73 -2.94 -16.24
N GLN A 114 16.21 -3.55 -15.16
CA GLN A 114 15.41 -4.27 -14.15
C GLN A 114 15.46 -3.60 -12.76
N ARG A 115 15.78 -2.30 -12.67
CA ARG A 115 15.99 -1.60 -11.38
C ARG A 115 14.76 -0.84 -10.84
N ILE A 116 13.58 -1.08 -11.41
CA ILE A 116 12.30 -0.60 -10.87
C ILE A 116 11.54 -1.83 -10.39
N PHE A 117 11.41 -1.98 -9.08
CA PHE A 117 10.82 -3.14 -8.42
C PHE A 117 9.43 -2.81 -7.90
N PHE A 118 8.52 -3.78 -8.04
CA PHE A 118 7.24 -3.79 -7.34
C PHE A 118 7.26 -4.89 -6.29
N ALA A 119 6.45 -4.72 -5.24
CA ALA A 119 6.36 -5.66 -4.13
C ALA A 119 4.90 -6.00 -3.86
N GLU A 120 4.48 -7.24 -4.09
CA GLU A 120 3.14 -7.69 -3.73
C GLU A 120 3.16 -9.13 -3.25
N THR A 121 2.24 -9.45 -2.36
CA THR A 121 1.99 -10.79 -1.83
C THR A 121 0.52 -11.19 -1.91
N GLY A 122 -0.35 -10.29 -2.35
CA GLY A 122 -1.79 -10.46 -2.40
C GLY A 122 -2.50 -9.21 -2.95
N ARG A 123 -3.83 -9.26 -2.98
CA ARG A 123 -4.70 -8.13 -3.37
C ARG A 123 -6.06 -8.25 -2.69
N SER A 124 -6.70 -7.12 -2.42
CA SER A 124 -8.02 -7.07 -1.79
C SER A 124 -8.88 -5.97 -2.42
N SER A 125 -10.21 -6.16 -2.44
CA SER A 125 -11.13 -5.08 -2.76
C SER A 125 -11.36 -4.17 -1.54
N PHE A 126 -11.79 -2.93 -1.78
CA PHE A 126 -12.15 -2.03 -0.68
C PHE A 126 -13.42 -2.47 0.07
N LEU A 127 -14.29 -3.25 -0.57
CA LEU A 127 -15.39 -3.91 0.13
C LEU A 127 -14.86 -4.94 1.15
N ASP A 128 -13.94 -5.83 0.74
CA ASP A 128 -13.37 -6.86 1.63
C ASP A 128 -12.61 -6.23 2.82
N VAL A 129 -11.87 -5.15 2.55
CA VAL A 129 -11.19 -4.34 3.57
C VAL A 129 -12.21 -3.73 4.53
N ALA A 130 -13.28 -3.12 4.01
CA ALA A 130 -14.29 -2.48 4.84
C ALA A 130 -15.05 -3.51 5.70
N GLN A 131 -15.36 -4.68 5.17
CA GLN A 131 -15.97 -5.80 5.90
C GLN A 131 -15.06 -6.30 7.03
N SER A 132 -13.76 -6.46 6.75
CA SER A 132 -12.79 -6.91 7.76
C SER A 132 -12.66 -5.90 8.91
N ILE A 133 -12.59 -4.61 8.59
CA ILE A 133 -12.59 -3.53 9.59
C ILE A 133 -13.91 -3.52 10.39
N GLY A 134 -15.06 -3.61 9.71
CA GLY A 134 -16.38 -3.61 10.33
C GLY A 134 -16.52 -4.74 11.34
N LYS A 135 -16.27 -5.98 10.90
CA LYS A 135 -16.30 -7.18 11.73
C LYS A 135 -15.42 -7.04 12.98
N VAL A 136 -14.13 -6.74 12.78
CA VAL A 136 -13.17 -6.63 13.89
C VAL A 136 -13.55 -5.49 14.84
N GLY A 137 -13.93 -4.33 14.33
CA GLY A 137 -14.30 -3.18 15.16
C GLY A 137 -15.56 -3.44 15.99
N HIS A 138 -16.54 -4.18 15.44
CA HIS A 138 -17.72 -4.59 16.17
C HIS A 138 -17.40 -5.64 17.25
N GLU A 139 -16.56 -6.64 16.92
CA GLU A 139 -16.07 -7.63 17.90
C GLU A 139 -15.30 -6.98 19.06
N LEU A 140 -14.58 -5.89 18.79
CA LEU A 140 -13.88 -5.09 19.80
C LEU A 140 -14.82 -4.15 20.58
N GLY A 141 -16.09 -4.04 20.20
CA GLY A 141 -17.08 -3.15 20.84
C GLY A 141 -16.85 -1.66 20.57
N VAL A 142 -16.08 -1.30 19.54
CA VAL A 142 -15.78 0.10 19.19
C VAL A 142 -16.56 0.60 17.97
N LEU A 143 -17.22 -0.31 17.24
CA LEU A 143 -18.15 0.02 16.15
C LEU A 143 -19.55 -0.50 16.47
N GLU A 144 -20.55 0.27 16.05
CA GLU A 144 -21.98 -0.03 16.25
C GLU A 144 -22.45 -1.23 15.41
N SER A 145 -21.79 -1.48 14.27
CA SER A 145 -22.16 -2.52 13.31
C SER A 145 -20.93 -3.21 12.72
N ALA A 146 -21.05 -4.52 12.50
CA ALA A 146 -20.08 -5.31 11.74
C ALA A 146 -20.20 -5.08 10.21
N GLU A 147 -21.40 -4.72 9.75
CA GLU A 147 -21.68 -4.48 8.32
C GLU A 147 -21.18 -3.09 7.91
N PRO A 148 -20.36 -2.99 6.85
CA PRO A 148 -19.89 -1.70 6.34
C PRO A 148 -20.97 -1.01 5.50
N ALA A 149 -20.85 0.31 5.34
CA ALA A 149 -21.77 1.11 4.53
C ALA A 149 -21.12 1.63 3.25
N SER A 150 -21.86 1.57 2.14
CA SER A 150 -21.48 2.28 0.92
C SER A 150 -21.67 3.79 1.09
N VAL A 151 -20.72 4.58 0.61
CA VAL A 151 -20.76 6.05 0.60
C VAL A 151 -20.38 6.59 -0.78
N SER A 152 -20.75 7.85 -1.04
CA SER A 152 -20.33 8.54 -2.27
C SER A 152 -18.86 8.96 -2.18
N LEU A 153 -18.23 9.20 -3.34
CA LEU A 153 -16.87 9.74 -3.41
C LEU A 153 -16.75 11.09 -2.70
N GLU A 154 -17.73 11.97 -2.84
CA GLU A 154 -17.76 13.30 -2.22
C GLU A 154 -17.89 13.23 -0.71
N GLN A 155 -18.59 12.20 -0.19
CA GLN A 155 -18.69 11.99 1.24
C GLN A 155 -17.35 11.56 1.83
N ILE A 156 -16.73 10.51 1.29
CA ILE A 156 -15.44 10.02 1.82
C ILE A 156 -14.32 11.05 1.60
N ALA A 157 -14.37 11.82 0.50
CA ALA A 157 -13.43 12.90 0.25
C ALA A 157 -13.47 13.96 1.34
N ARG A 158 -14.67 14.38 1.77
CA ARG A 158 -14.82 15.34 2.87
C ARG A 158 -14.34 14.78 4.21
N GLN A 159 -14.61 13.49 4.48
CA GLN A 159 -14.25 12.84 5.73
C GLN A 159 -12.74 12.62 5.86
N VAL A 160 -12.06 12.18 4.80
CA VAL A 160 -10.71 11.61 4.88
C VAL A 160 -9.68 12.35 4.02
N PHE A 161 -10.11 13.03 2.94
CA PHE A 161 -9.22 13.67 1.95
C PHE A 161 -9.38 15.19 1.85
N GLN A 162 -9.93 15.84 2.88
CA GLN A 162 -10.12 17.31 2.94
C GLN A 162 -10.95 17.85 1.75
N GLY A 163 -11.92 17.06 1.28
CA GLY A 163 -12.79 17.41 0.16
C GLY A 163 -12.20 17.12 -1.23
N GLN A 164 -10.99 16.58 -1.32
CA GLN A 164 -10.36 16.29 -2.61
C GLN A 164 -10.87 14.97 -3.22
N VAL A 165 -11.89 15.09 -4.06
CA VAL A 165 -12.57 13.93 -4.70
C VAL A 165 -11.61 13.07 -5.52
N GLN A 166 -10.68 13.67 -6.25
CA GLN A 166 -9.72 12.93 -7.07
C GLN A 166 -8.80 12.03 -6.23
N TRP A 167 -8.45 12.46 -5.00
CA TRP A 167 -7.69 11.61 -4.07
C TRP A 167 -8.53 10.48 -3.51
N ALA A 168 -9.79 10.73 -3.17
CA ALA A 168 -10.71 9.68 -2.74
C ALA A 168 -10.90 8.62 -3.82
N GLU A 169 -11.09 9.03 -5.07
CA GLU A 169 -11.24 8.12 -6.21
C GLU A 169 -9.95 7.32 -6.43
N MET A 170 -8.81 8.01 -6.53
CA MET A 170 -7.52 7.37 -6.76
C MET A 170 -7.17 6.38 -5.65
N VAL A 171 -7.45 6.70 -4.38
CA VAL A 171 -7.02 5.87 -3.25
C VAL A 171 -8.01 4.76 -2.92
N LEU A 172 -9.32 5.01 -3.02
CA LEU A 172 -10.37 4.09 -2.51
C LEU A 172 -11.31 3.52 -3.58
N ALA A 173 -11.26 4.00 -4.83
CA ALA A 173 -12.15 3.53 -5.89
C ALA A 173 -11.41 3.12 -7.17
N SER A 174 -10.08 3.06 -7.15
CA SER A 174 -9.25 2.68 -8.30
C SER A 174 -8.83 1.21 -8.27
N GLU A 175 -8.29 0.75 -9.40
CA GLU A 175 -7.56 -0.51 -9.48
C GLU A 175 -6.04 -0.23 -9.56
N ALA A 176 -5.30 -0.63 -8.52
CA ALA A 176 -3.85 -0.49 -8.44
C ALA A 176 -3.20 -1.86 -8.18
N LEU A 177 -3.07 -2.63 -9.26
CA LEU A 177 -2.50 -3.97 -9.24
C LEU A 177 -1.09 -3.95 -9.80
N VAL A 178 -0.17 -4.57 -9.08
CA VAL A 178 1.24 -4.70 -9.49
C VAL A 178 1.65 -6.17 -9.59
N SER A 179 2.79 -6.43 -10.22
CA SER A 179 3.39 -7.76 -10.26
C SER A 179 4.83 -7.68 -9.76
N ALA A 180 5.16 -8.49 -8.75
CA ALA A 180 6.50 -8.56 -8.18
C ALA A 180 7.40 -9.58 -8.87
N ASP A 181 7.23 -9.79 -10.19
CA ASP A 181 7.99 -10.75 -10.99
C ASP A 181 9.52 -10.51 -10.86
N LEU A 182 9.98 -9.27 -11.08
CA LEU A 182 11.40 -8.92 -10.96
C LEU A 182 11.96 -9.12 -9.56
N ALA A 183 11.18 -8.80 -8.52
CA ALA A 183 11.58 -9.03 -7.14
C ALA A 183 11.81 -10.53 -6.88
N ARG A 184 10.90 -11.38 -7.34
CA ARG A 184 11.01 -12.85 -7.20
C ARG A 184 12.18 -13.41 -8.03
N GLU A 185 12.43 -12.87 -9.24
CA GLU A 185 13.56 -13.27 -10.09
C GLU A 185 14.92 -13.04 -9.40
N ILE A 186 15.08 -11.94 -8.65
CA ILE A 186 16.32 -11.66 -7.91
C ILE A 186 16.44 -12.41 -6.57
N GLY A 187 15.45 -13.27 -6.25
CA GLY A 187 15.46 -14.13 -5.08
C GLY A 187 14.66 -13.62 -3.88
N TRP A 188 13.83 -12.59 -4.03
CA TRP A 188 12.90 -12.18 -2.97
C TRP A 188 11.87 -13.29 -2.72
N LYS A 189 11.75 -13.70 -1.46
CA LYS A 189 10.85 -14.76 -0.99
C LYS A 189 10.05 -14.22 0.19
N PRO A 190 8.89 -13.59 -0.05
CA PRO A 190 8.03 -13.13 1.03
C PRO A 190 7.54 -14.32 1.86
N VAL A 191 7.44 -14.13 3.17
CA VAL A 191 7.03 -15.19 4.10
C VAL A 191 5.63 -14.97 4.68
N LYS A 192 5.07 -13.77 4.51
CA LYS A 192 3.75 -13.43 5.02
C LYS A 192 2.67 -13.96 4.10
N THR A 193 1.56 -14.33 4.72
CA THR A 193 0.48 -15.10 4.11
C THR A 193 -0.85 -14.36 4.23
N GLU A 194 -1.90 -14.95 3.66
CA GLU A 194 -3.28 -14.46 3.86
C GLU A 194 -3.66 -14.40 5.35
N ASN A 195 -3.16 -15.34 6.17
CA ASN A 195 -3.41 -15.30 7.62
C ASN A 195 -2.81 -14.05 8.28
N ASP A 196 -1.64 -13.58 7.81
CA ASP A 196 -1.04 -12.35 8.32
C ASP A 196 -1.87 -11.13 7.89
N TRP A 197 -2.43 -11.16 6.68
CA TRP A 197 -3.36 -10.13 6.18
C TRP A 197 -4.65 -10.08 7.01
N GLU A 198 -5.33 -11.20 7.21
CA GLU A 198 -6.55 -11.28 8.02
C GLU A 198 -6.29 -10.82 9.47
N ALA A 199 -5.18 -11.26 10.07
CA ALA A 199 -4.81 -10.87 11.43
C ALA A 199 -4.46 -9.38 11.57
N THR A 200 -4.02 -8.72 10.50
CA THR A 200 -3.58 -7.31 10.56
C THR A 200 -4.71 -6.39 10.98
N PHE A 201 -5.95 -6.69 10.60
CA PHE A 201 -7.11 -5.87 10.94
C PHE A 201 -7.29 -5.78 12.45
N LEU A 202 -7.20 -6.90 13.18
CA LEU A 202 -7.25 -6.89 14.64
C LEU A 202 -6.06 -6.16 15.26
N HIS A 203 -4.85 -6.45 14.77
CA HIS A 203 -3.62 -5.93 15.34
C HIS A 203 -3.48 -4.42 15.16
N GLU A 204 -3.66 -3.91 13.94
CA GLU A 204 -3.56 -2.47 13.66
C GLU A 204 -4.72 -1.71 14.29
N PHE A 205 -5.95 -2.26 14.32
CA PHE A 205 -7.09 -1.55 14.90
C PHE A 205 -6.94 -1.37 16.42
N LYS A 206 -6.38 -2.36 17.13
CA LYS A 206 -6.01 -2.19 18.55
C LYS A 206 -5.03 -1.02 18.77
N LEU A 207 -4.04 -0.88 17.89
CA LEU A 207 -3.08 0.24 17.98
C LEU A 207 -3.73 1.58 17.64
N VAL A 208 -4.63 1.61 16.65
CA VAL A 208 -5.44 2.78 16.31
C VAL A 208 -6.27 3.25 17.52
N ILE A 209 -6.97 2.34 18.20
CA ILE A 209 -7.78 2.65 19.38
C ILE A 209 -6.89 3.27 20.47
N GLN A 210 -5.75 2.63 20.77
CA GLN A 210 -4.80 3.13 21.77
C GLN A 210 -4.27 4.52 21.43
N ALA A 211 -3.95 4.78 20.15
CA ALA A 211 -3.45 6.07 19.69
C ALA A 211 -4.51 7.19 19.78
N THR A 212 -5.79 6.86 19.57
CA THR A 212 -6.90 7.81 19.69
C THR A 212 -7.15 8.18 21.15
N THR A 213 -7.24 7.20 22.06
CA THR A 213 -7.46 7.46 23.50
C THR A 213 -6.36 8.32 24.14
N GLN A 214 -5.10 8.16 23.69
CA GLN A 214 -3.97 8.98 24.18
C GLN A 214 -4.03 10.44 23.72
N LYS A 215 -4.69 10.74 22.59
CA LYS A 215 -4.89 12.12 22.15
C LYS A 215 -5.96 12.83 22.98
N ASP A 216 -7.03 12.13 23.35
CA ASP A 216 -8.14 12.71 24.12
C ASP A 216 -7.78 12.96 25.60
N SER A 217 -6.67 12.38 26.06
CA SER A 217 -6.15 12.52 27.44
C SER A 217 -5.14 13.67 27.62
N LYS A 218 -4.84 14.45 26.57
CA LYS A 218 -3.89 15.58 26.59
C LYS A 218 -4.59 16.88 26.25
#